data_AF-R5J4X0-F1
#
_entry.id   AF-R5J4X0-F1
#
_cell.length_a   1.000
_cell.length_b   1.000
_cell.length_c   1.000
_cell.angle_alpha   90.00
_cell.angle_beta   90.00
_cell.angle_gamma   90.00
#
_symmetry.space_group_name_H-M   'P 1'
#
loop_
_entity.id
_entity.type
_entity.pdbx_description
1 polymer ?
#
loop_
_entity_poly.entity_id
_entity_poly.type
_entity_poly.pdbx_seq_one_letter_code
_entity_poly.pdbx_strand_id
1 'polypeptide(L)'
;MKLAFLWFLAVDSERRGGGYGSKILDLLKAKFPDCQLVLDMEQVADTSAGNPEQRRRRLKFYERNGFHRTMVGISYFGMNLEIMVTDPPFRMEDFEAMLRKLPASDFKPVMYPL
;
A
#
# COMPACT_ATOMS: atom_id res chain seq x y z
N MET A 1 -18.26 4.28 -5.31
CA MET A 1 -17.10 3.43 -5.64
C MET A 1 -16.33 3.20 -4.36
N LYS A 2 -15.97 1.94 -4.08
CA LYS A 2 -15.57 1.45 -2.75
C LYS A 2 -14.05 1.44 -2.61
N LEU A 3 -13.54 1.10 -1.43
CA LEU A 3 -12.11 0.87 -1.20
C LEU A 3 -11.87 -0.58 -0.80
N ALA A 4 -10.72 -1.12 -1.20
CA ALA A 4 -10.18 -2.35 -0.65
C ALA A 4 -8.73 -2.12 -0.24
N PHE A 5 -8.45 -2.28 1.05
CA PHE A 5 -7.11 -2.07 1.60
C PHE A 5 -6.34 -3.38 1.65
N LEU A 6 -5.28 -3.46 0.87
CA LEU A 6 -4.29 -4.51 0.94
C LEU A 6 -3.31 -4.17 2.07
N TRP A 7 -3.72 -4.48 3.31
CA TRP A 7 -2.89 -4.21 4.48
C TRP A 7 -1.55 -4.95 4.42
N PHE A 8 -1.56 -6.21 3.94
CA PHE A 8 -0.32 -6.98 3.83
C PHE A 8 -0.32 -7.92 2.64
N LEU A 9 0.82 -8.02 1.96
CA LEU A 9 1.07 -8.97 0.89
C LEU A 9 2.45 -9.61 1.08
N ALA A 10 2.47 -10.93 1.19
CA ALA A 10 3.69 -11.72 1.18
C ALA A 10 3.65 -12.77 0.07
N VAL A 11 4.81 -12.97 -0.55
CA VAL A 11 5.08 -14.10 -1.45
C VAL A 11 6.22 -14.89 -0.84
N ASP A 12 6.04 -16.21 -0.79
CA ASP A 12 7.05 -17.18 -0.39
C ASP A 12 8.40 -16.86 -1.03
N SER A 13 9.47 -16.87 -0.23
CA SER A 13 10.80 -16.45 -0.67
C SER A 13 11.34 -17.24 -1.85
N GLU A 14 11.05 -18.54 -1.92
CA GLU A 14 11.49 -19.43 -3.01
C GLU A 14 10.71 -19.18 -4.30
N ARG A 15 9.54 -18.54 -4.21
CA ARG A 15 8.67 -18.22 -5.35
C ARG A 15 8.78 -16.77 -5.82
N ARG A 16 9.62 -15.93 -5.18
CA ARG A 16 9.84 -14.55 -5.62
C ARG A 16 10.51 -14.53 -7.00
N GLY A 17 10.21 -13.50 -7.80
CA GLY A 17 10.68 -13.42 -9.18
C GLY A 17 9.87 -14.25 -10.19
N GLY A 18 9.05 -15.22 -9.75
CA GLY A 18 8.20 -16.05 -10.62
C GLY A 18 6.88 -15.41 -11.08
N GLY A 19 6.70 -14.09 -10.91
CA GLY A 19 5.49 -13.36 -11.32
C GLY A 19 4.26 -13.52 -10.42
N TYR A 20 4.32 -14.30 -9.34
CA TYR A 20 3.18 -14.53 -8.45
C TYR A 20 2.60 -13.26 -7.82
N GLY A 21 3.46 -12.32 -7.40
CA GLY A 21 3.00 -11.06 -6.82
C GLY A 21 2.11 -10.27 -7.79
N SER A 22 2.50 -10.18 -9.07
CA SER A 22 1.69 -9.53 -10.09
C SER A 22 0.37 -10.26 -10.32
N LYS A 23 0.40 -11.60 -10.44
CA LYS A 23 -0.83 -12.41 -10.57
C LYS A 23 -1.79 -12.21 -9.40
N ILE A 24 -1.28 -12.09 -8.17
CA ILE A 24 -2.11 -11.80 -6.98
C ILE A 24 -2.77 -10.43 -7.11
N LEU A 25 -2.02 -9.39 -7.51
CA LEU A 25 -2.56 -8.05 -7.69
C LEU A 25 -3.61 -8.00 -8.81
N ASP A 26 -3.39 -8.71 -9.91
CA ASP A 26 -4.37 -8.81 -11.01
C ASP A 26 -5.65 -9.51 -10.55
N LEU A 27 -5.53 -10.60 -9.78
CA LEU A 27 -6.68 -11.28 -9.19
C LEU A 27 -7.44 -10.39 -8.20
N LEU A 28 -6.75 -9.55 -7.42
CA LEU A 28 -7.39 -8.60 -6.51
C LEU A 28 -8.17 -7.53 -7.28
N LYS A 29 -7.61 -6.98 -8.35
CA LYS A 29 -8.32 -6.02 -9.22
C LYS A 29 -9.55 -6.65 -9.87
N ALA A 30 -9.43 -7.89 -10.37
CA ALA A 30 -10.56 -8.61 -10.95
C ALA A 30 -11.64 -8.96 -9.92
N LYS A 31 -11.25 -9.25 -8.66
CA LYS A 31 -12.17 -9.57 -7.57
C LYS A 31 -12.91 -8.35 -7.03
N PHE A 32 -12.26 -7.18 -7.07
CA PHE A 32 -12.80 -5.93 -6.55
C PHE A 32 -12.83 -4.83 -7.62
N PRO A 33 -13.56 -5.04 -8.74
CA PRO A 33 -13.51 -4.13 -9.90
C PRO A 33 -14.08 -2.74 -9.61
N ASP A 34 -14.98 -2.62 -8.63
CA ASP A 34 -15.60 -1.36 -8.20
C ASP A 34 -14.88 -0.70 -7.01
N CYS A 35 -13.69 -1.21 -6.65
CA CYS A 35 -12.89 -0.70 -5.56
C CYS A 35 -11.60 -0.06 -6.06
N GLN A 36 -11.27 1.12 -5.56
CA GLN A 36 -9.88 1.58 -5.59
C GLN A 36 -9.09 0.71 -4.61
N LEU A 37 -8.07 0.01 -5.10
CA LEU A 37 -7.16 -0.72 -4.23
C LEU A 37 -6.22 0.29 -3.58
N VAL A 38 -6.05 0.17 -2.26
CA VAL A 38 -5.14 0.99 -1.46
C VAL A 38 -4.13 0.07 -0.79
N LEU A 39 -2.87 0.50 -0.74
CA LEU A 39 -1.84 -0.13 0.09
C LEU A 39 -0.97 0.96 0.71
N ASP A 40 -0.22 0.59 1.73
CA ASP A 40 0.90 1.38 2.22
C ASP A 40 2.22 0.58 2.05
N MET A 41 3.32 1.29 1.82
CA MET A 41 4.64 0.70 1.69
C MET A 41 5.71 1.59 2.31
N GLU A 42 6.92 1.06 2.53
CA GLU A 42 7.96 1.84 3.16
C GLU A 42 8.39 3.05 2.31
N GLN A 43 8.55 4.20 2.94
CA GLN A 43 8.96 5.45 2.27
C GLN A 43 10.35 5.30 1.64
N VAL A 44 10.46 5.63 0.35
CA VAL A 44 11.74 5.54 -0.38
C VAL A 44 12.71 6.67 0.01
N ALA A 45 12.19 7.81 0.49
CA ALA A 45 12.97 8.97 0.89
C ALA A 45 13.61 8.85 2.29
N ASP A 46 13.26 7.82 3.06
CA ASP A 46 13.84 7.57 4.38
C ASP A 46 15.30 7.10 4.26
N THR A 47 16.23 8.02 4.46
CA THR A 47 17.67 7.79 4.36
C THR A 47 18.26 7.10 5.59
N SER A 48 17.50 7.00 6.68
CA SER A 48 17.94 6.31 7.90
C SER A 48 17.78 4.78 7.81
N ALA A 49 17.03 4.31 6.82
CA ALA A 49 16.73 2.89 6.65
C ALA A 49 17.92 2.10 6.08
N GLY A 50 18.20 0.93 6.68
CA GLY A 50 19.26 0.01 6.21
C GLY A 50 18.95 -0.77 4.92
N ASN A 51 17.85 -0.48 4.21
CA ASN A 51 17.39 -1.27 3.05
C ASN A 51 16.88 -0.44 1.84
N PRO A 52 17.57 0.64 1.41
CA PRO A 52 17.07 1.55 0.37
C PRO A 52 16.78 0.85 -0.97
N GLU A 53 17.61 -0.09 -1.39
CA GLU A 53 17.42 -0.84 -2.64
C GLU A 53 16.23 -1.82 -2.59
N GLN A 54 15.85 -2.31 -1.41
CA GLN A 54 14.63 -3.12 -1.26
C GLN A 54 13.39 -2.24 -1.41
N ARG A 55 13.40 -1.05 -0.79
CA ARG A 55 12.29 -0.08 -0.88
C ARG A 55 12.06 0.37 -2.32
N ARG A 56 13.13 0.72 -3.05
CA ARG A 56 13.07 1.07 -4.48
C ARG A 56 12.49 -0.07 -5.33
N ARG A 57 12.85 -1.33 -5.04
CA ARG A 57 12.29 -2.49 -5.74
C ARG A 57 10.80 -2.70 -5.45
N ARG A 58 10.34 -2.45 -4.21
CA ARG A 58 8.91 -2.49 -3.86
C ARG A 58 8.11 -1.41 -4.57
N LEU A 59 8.63 -0.17 -4.58
CA LEU A 59 7.99 0.93 -5.31
C LEU A 59 7.81 0.58 -6.78
N LYS A 60 8.91 0.21 -7.47
CA LYS A 60 8.85 -0.20 -8.89
C LYS A 60 7.93 -1.39 -9.13
N PHE A 61 7.79 -2.29 -8.17
CA PHE A 61 6.86 -3.42 -8.24
C PHE A 61 5.40 -2.96 -8.19
N TYR A 62 5.04 -2.04 -7.31
CA TYR A 62 3.67 -1.55 -7.25
C TYR A 62 3.34 -0.63 -8.43
N GLU A 63 4.27 0.23 -8.84
CA GLU A 63 4.12 1.09 -10.03
C GLU A 63 3.88 0.29 -11.31
N ARG A 64 4.69 -0.75 -11.58
CA ARG A 64 4.48 -1.61 -12.75
C ARG A 64 3.17 -2.40 -12.71
N ASN A 65 2.60 -2.57 -11.51
CA ASN A 65 1.29 -3.20 -11.32
C ASN A 65 0.17 -2.14 -11.19
N GLY A 66 0.37 -0.93 -11.71
CA GLY A 66 -0.67 0.09 -11.84
C GLY A 66 -1.06 0.76 -10.53
N PHE A 67 -0.18 0.78 -9.53
CA PHE A 67 -0.36 1.64 -8.36
C PHE A 67 0.37 2.96 -8.56
N HIS A 68 -0.20 4.02 -8.03
CA HIS A 68 0.28 5.39 -8.12
C HIS A 68 0.52 5.94 -6.72
N ARG A 69 1.64 6.66 -6.56
CA ARG A 69 1.97 7.36 -5.31
C ARG A 69 0.94 8.45 -5.07
N THR A 70 0.44 8.54 -3.84
CA THR A 70 -0.51 9.60 -3.44
C THR A 70 0.20 10.84 -2.91
N MET A 71 1.50 10.74 -2.60
CA MET A 71 2.25 11.73 -1.82
C MET A 71 1.65 11.97 -0.42
N VAL A 72 0.94 10.97 0.12
CA VAL A 72 0.41 10.96 1.48
C VAL A 72 1.08 9.85 2.26
N GLY A 73 1.68 10.23 3.39
CA GLY A 73 2.28 9.35 4.37
C GLY A 73 1.26 8.88 5.39
N ILE A 74 1.51 7.74 5.99
CA ILE A 74 0.75 7.22 7.12
C ILE A 74 1.69 6.67 8.19
N SER A 75 1.45 7.04 9.44
CA SER A 75 2.20 6.59 10.60
C SER A 75 1.34 5.76 11.53
N TYR A 76 1.77 4.54 11.85
CA TYR A 76 1.17 3.69 12.89
C TYR A 76 2.19 2.65 13.37
N PHE A 77 2.05 2.18 14.61
CA PHE A 77 2.98 1.21 15.23
C PHE A 77 4.46 1.59 15.12
N GLY A 78 4.78 2.89 15.15
CA GLY A 78 6.15 3.40 15.03
C GLY A 78 6.74 3.31 13.61
N MET A 79 5.93 2.94 12.61
CA MET A 79 6.33 2.88 11.20
C MET A 79 5.83 4.12 10.46
N ASN A 80 6.64 4.62 9.52
CA ASN A 80 6.26 5.67 8.59
C ASN A 80 6.23 5.09 7.18
N LEU A 81 5.05 5.09 6.57
CA LEU A 81 4.75 4.46 5.30
C LEU A 81 4.20 5.49 4.31
N GLU A 82 4.15 5.14 3.05
CA GLU A 82 3.56 5.93 1.97
C GLU A 82 2.39 5.16 1.35
N ILE A 83 1.28 5.85 1.13
CA ILE A 83 0.07 5.27 0.54
C ILE A 83 0.20 5.26 -0.99
N MET A 84 -0.27 4.17 -1.60
CA MET A 84 -0.42 4.06 -3.05
C MET A 84 -1.82 3.55 -3.43
N VAL A 85 -2.30 3.94 -4.61
CA VAL A 85 -3.64 3.57 -5.12
C VAL A 85 -3.66 3.18 -6.59
N THR A 86 -4.62 2.35 -7.01
CA THR A 86 -4.79 1.99 -8.44
C THR A 86 -5.41 3.09 -9.29
N ASP A 87 -6.42 3.78 -8.77
CA ASP A 87 -7.27 4.68 -9.56
C ASP A 87 -7.26 6.10 -8.98
N PRO A 88 -6.24 6.93 -9.24
CA PRO A 88 -6.19 8.28 -8.70
C PRO A 88 -7.42 9.11 -9.13
N PRO A 89 -7.89 10.08 -8.30
CA PRO A 89 -7.26 10.57 -7.08
C PRO A 89 -7.48 9.66 -5.86
N PHE A 90 -6.59 9.77 -4.87
CA PHE A 90 -6.74 9.08 -3.59
C PHE A 90 -7.98 9.58 -2.84
N ARG A 91 -8.84 8.65 -2.41
CA ARG A 91 -10.05 8.94 -1.65
C ARG A 91 -9.76 8.92 -0.16
N MET A 92 -9.08 9.96 0.31
CA MET A 92 -8.55 10.04 1.68
C MET A 92 -9.65 9.88 2.74
N GLU A 93 -10.78 10.60 2.60
CA GLU A 93 -11.89 10.56 3.57
C GLU A 93 -12.52 9.16 3.67
N ASP A 94 -12.71 8.49 2.53
CA ASP A 94 -13.20 7.11 2.48
C ASP A 94 -12.22 6.15 3.17
N PHE A 95 -10.92 6.37 2.97
CA PHE A 95 -9.87 5.56 3.58
C PHE A 95 -9.83 5.75 5.10
N GLU A 96 -9.90 6.98 5.60
CA GLU A 96 -10.03 7.27 7.05
C GLU A 96 -11.26 6.59 7.65
N ALA A 97 -12.40 6.70 6.97
CA ALA A 97 -13.64 6.09 7.42
C ALA A 97 -13.55 4.56 7.48
N MET A 98 -12.80 3.94 6.57
CA MET A 98 -12.52 2.52 6.60
C MET A 98 -11.53 2.15 7.72
N LEU A 99 -10.45 2.91 7.92
CA LEU A 99 -9.48 2.66 9.00
C LEU A 99 -10.13 2.73 10.39
N ARG A 100 -11.08 3.66 10.61
CA ARG A 100 -11.86 3.75 11.87
C ARG A 100 -12.70 2.51 12.19
N LYS A 101 -12.97 1.65 11.20
CA LYS A 101 -13.75 0.41 11.37
C LYS A 101 -12.87 -0.80 11.70
N LEU A 102 -11.54 -0.66 11.68
CA LEU A 102 -10.63 -1.76 12.00
C LEU A 102 -10.65 -2.03 13.51
N PRO A 103 -10.80 -3.30 13.94
CA PRO A 103 -11.03 -3.66 15.35
C PRO A 103 -9.78 -3.63 16.24
N ALA A 104 -8.78 -2.79 15.94
CA ALA A 104 -7.51 -2.74 16.67
C ALA A 104 -7.45 -1.52 17.60
N SER A 105 -7.52 -1.76 18.91
CA SER A 105 -7.52 -0.71 19.95
C SER A 105 -6.27 0.17 19.94
N ASP A 106 -5.12 -0.39 19.54
CA ASP A 106 -3.84 0.32 19.49
C ASP A 106 -3.51 0.86 18.10
N PHE A 107 -4.38 0.64 17.11
CA PHE A 107 -4.20 1.18 15.77
C PHE A 107 -4.66 2.64 15.71
N LYS A 108 -3.68 3.53 15.82
CA LYS A 108 -3.88 4.99 15.78
C LYS A 108 -3.14 5.60 14.59
N PRO A 109 -3.65 5.39 13.35
CA PRO A 109 -3.00 5.91 12.16
C PRO A 109 -3.06 7.44 12.13
N VAL A 110 -1.95 8.07 11.75
CA VAL A 110 -1.88 9.50 11.45
C VAL A 110 -1.43 9.65 10.01
N MET A 111 -2.25 10.31 9.18
CA MET A 111 -1.87 10.65 7.81
C MET A 111 -1.29 12.06 7.73
N TYR A 112 -0.34 12.26 6.81
CA TYR A 112 0.38 13.51 6.64
C TYR A 112 0.90 13.67 5.20
N PRO A 113 1.11 14.89 4.68
CA PRO A 113 1.71 15.09 3.36
C PRO A 113 3.19 14.68 3.34
N LEU A 114 3.65 14.12 2.23
CA LEU A 114 5.07 13.78 1.97
C LEU A 114 5.79 14.82 1.12
#